data_AF-A0A149S8B9-F1
#
_entry.id   AF-A0A149S8B9-F1
#
_cell.length_a   1.000
_cell.length_b   1.000
_cell.length_c   1.000
_cell.angle_alpha   90.00
_cell.angle_beta   90.00
_cell.angle_gamma   90.00
#
_symmetry.space_group_name_H-M   'P 1'
#
loop_
_entity.id
_entity.type
_entity.pdbx_description
1 polymer ?
#
loop_
_entity_poly.entity_id
_entity_poly.type
_entity_poly.pdbx_seq_one_letter_code
_entity_poly.pdbx_strand_id
1 'polypeptide(L)'
;MTFMHQRPAMTYAPEGVEQFPDPEVPETTTPPIKDPSAETTDRSDVLARICARTRVDVEQRSQIMSLKDITLRAREVTTPTRGFGQALQHLTADRQVGLIAEIKKASPSAGVLRPTYDPVGIAQAYQAAGATCLSVLTEGSCFHGSTDDIRAVREACSLPILRKDFILDPWQVHESRLIGADCILLIMAALTETQASELIGIARGLDMDVLVEVHDADELNRALALDTSLIGINNRNLRTLKTDIQTTLDLAPMVPPDRLVVSESGIKTQDDLLKVGEVGASAVLVGESLLREDDPGAAARRLLGFT
;
A
#
# COMPACT_ATOMS: atom_id res chain seq x y z
N MET A 1 -8.34 13.72 -67.53
CA MET A 1 -9.03 14.86 -66.90
C MET A 1 -8.48 15.03 -65.51
N THR A 2 -7.63 16.03 -65.39
CA THR A 2 -6.94 16.54 -64.20
C THR A 2 -7.95 17.12 -63.20
N PHE A 3 -7.76 16.91 -61.90
CA PHE A 3 -7.82 17.99 -60.89
C PHE A 3 -7.03 17.57 -59.65
N MET A 4 -5.82 18.13 -59.56
CA MET A 4 -5.01 18.21 -58.35
C MET A 4 -5.65 19.21 -57.38
N HIS A 5 -5.63 18.92 -56.09
CA HIS A 5 -5.69 19.95 -55.03
C HIS A 5 -4.51 19.73 -54.09
N GLN A 6 -3.50 20.58 -54.26
CA GLN A 6 -2.38 20.74 -53.34
C GLN A 6 -2.87 21.42 -52.06
N ARG A 7 -2.51 20.87 -50.89
CA ARG A 7 -2.56 21.60 -49.61
C ARG A 7 -1.13 21.99 -49.23
N PRO A 8 -0.89 23.20 -48.70
CA PRO A 8 0.45 23.64 -48.32
C PRO A 8 0.90 23.00 -47.00
N ALA A 9 2.19 22.70 -46.92
CA ALA A 9 2.87 22.32 -45.69
C ALA A 9 3.07 23.56 -44.80
N MET A 10 2.62 23.49 -43.54
CA MET A 10 3.00 24.45 -42.50
C MET A 10 3.96 23.77 -41.53
N THR A 11 5.18 24.30 -41.49
CA THR A 11 6.21 24.06 -40.48
C THR A 11 5.85 24.80 -39.19
N TYR A 12 5.72 24.08 -38.08
CA TYR A 12 5.65 24.67 -36.73
C TYR A 12 7.02 24.52 -36.05
N ALA A 13 7.65 25.65 -35.73
CA ALA A 13 8.76 25.74 -34.77
C ALA A 13 8.20 25.93 -33.35
N PRO A 14 8.91 25.52 -32.28
CA PRO A 14 8.42 25.67 -30.91
C PRO A 14 8.89 27.02 -30.34
N GLU A 15 7.95 27.87 -29.92
CA GLU A 15 8.23 29.07 -29.14
C GLU A 15 7.46 29.04 -27.82
N GLY A 16 8.16 29.45 -26.75
CA GLY A 16 7.54 30.13 -25.61
C GLY A 16 7.11 29.26 -24.43
N VAL A 17 7.99 29.14 -23.43
CA VAL A 17 7.60 28.82 -22.05
C VAL A 17 6.96 30.09 -21.45
N GLU A 18 5.64 30.15 -21.36
CA GLU A 18 4.95 31.25 -20.68
C GLU A 18 4.90 31.00 -19.16
N GLN A 19 5.56 31.91 -18.44
CA GLN A 19 5.59 32.05 -16.99
C GLN A 19 4.25 32.57 -16.47
N PHE A 20 3.77 32.02 -15.36
CA PHE A 20 2.62 32.54 -14.62
C PHE A 20 2.98 33.89 -13.96
N PRO A 21 2.11 34.91 -14.00
CA PRO A 21 2.37 36.17 -13.33
C PRO A 21 1.99 36.10 -11.84
N ASP A 22 2.94 36.50 -11.01
CA ASP A 22 2.80 36.86 -9.59
C ASP A 22 1.92 38.10 -9.44
N PRO A 23 0.98 38.15 -8.47
CA PRO A 23 0.45 39.41 -7.97
C PRO A 23 0.91 39.65 -6.53
N GLU A 24 1.80 40.63 -6.36
CA GLU A 24 2.13 41.28 -5.09
C GLU A 24 0.86 41.77 -4.37
N VAL A 25 0.74 41.46 -3.08
CA VAL A 25 -0.23 42.05 -2.16
C VAL A 25 0.52 42.96 -1.17
N PRO A 26 0.04 44.18 -0.86
CA PRO A 26 0.80 45.16 -0.07
C PRO A 26 1.04 44.72 1.38
N GLU A 27 2.23 45.01 1.90
CA GLU A 27 2.64 44.77 3.28
C GLU A 27 1.74 45.49 4.30
N THR A 28 1.08 44.74 5.17
CA THR A 28 0.60 45.23 6.47
C THR A 28 1.44 44.62 7.58
N THR A 29 2.25 45.46 8.22
CA THR A 29 3.11 45.17 9.35
C THR A 29 2.31 44.83 10.61
N THR A 30 2.30 43.57 11.03
CA THR A 30 2.18 43.15 12.44
C THR A 30 2.74 41.72 12.54
N PRO A 31 3.71 41.41 13.42
CA PRO A 31 4.25 40.05 13.50
C PRO A 31 3.20 39.14 14.16
N PRO A 32 2.75 38.05 13.50
CA PRO A 32 1.95 37.07 14.20
C PRO A 32 2.87 36.27 15.12
N ILE A 33 2.50 36.23 16.39
CA ILE A 33 3.03 35.30 17.38
C ILE A 33 2.87 33.89 16.79
N LYS A 34 3.98 33.15 16.65
CA LYS A 34 3.96 31.74 16.21
C LYS A 34 3.18 30.94 17.25
N ASP A 35 1.95 30.59 16.90
CA ASP A 35 1.19 29.56 17.59
C ASP A 35 1.79 28.19 17.23
N PRO A 36 2.33 27.42 18.20
CA PRO A 36 2.89 26.09 17.94
C PRO A 36 1.82 25.07 17.50
N SER A 37 0.53 25.43 17.51
CA SER A 37 -0.58 24.55 17.16
C SER A 37 -0.92 24.49 15.66
N ALA A 38 -0.26 25.28 14.81
CA ALA A 38 -0.55 25.32 13.37
C ALA A 38 0.13 24.20 12.54
N GLU A 39 1.16 23.52 13.06
CA GLU A 39 1.86 22.45 12.32
C GLU A 39 1.19 21.07 12.46
N THR A 40 0.29 20.89 13.44
CA THR A 40 -0.43 19.63 13.67
C THR A 40 -1.69 19.48 12.81
N THR A 41 -2.18 20.57 12.19
CA THR A 41 -3.43 20.63 11.43
C THR A 41 -3.31 20.13 9.98
N ASP A 42 -2.11 20.13 9.41
CA ASP A 42 -1.88 19.97 7.95
C ASP A 42 -1.78 18.51 7.46
N ARG A 43 -1.67 17.51 8.36
CA ARG A 43 -1.30 16.12 7.96
C ARG A 43 -2.18 15.00 8.47
N SER A 44 -2.95 15.25 9.53
CA SER A 44 -4.28 14.59 9.68
C SER A 44 -5.11 14.76 8.39
N ASP A 45 -4.82 15.81 7.62
CA ASP A 45 -5.38 16.07 6.31
C ASP A 45 -4.94 15.06 5.23
N VAL A 46 -3.71 14.50 5.24
CA VAL A 46 -3.27 13.62 4.12
C VAL A 46 -4.06 12.32 4.10
N LEU A 47 -4.13 11.61 5.23
CA LEU A 47 -4.96 10.40 5.34
C LEU A 47 -6.43 10.73 5.08
N ALA A 48 -6.95 11.82 5.68
CA ALA A 48 -8.33 12.22 5.48
C ALA A 48 -8.65 12.55 4.02
N ARG A 49 -7.74 13.23 3.32
CA ARG A 49 -7.84 13.60 1.91
C ARG A 49 -7.79 12.38 1.00
N ILE A 50 -6.88 11.44 1.28
CA ILE A 50 -6.83 10.18 0.54
C ILE A 50 -8.15 9.42 0.76
N CYS A 51 -8.59 9.24 2.01
CA CYS A 51 -9.85 8.56 2.30
C CYS A 51 -11.07 9.25 1.68
N ALA A 52 -11.12 10.58 1.68
CA ALA A 52 -12.18 11.35 1.03
C ALA A 52 -12.17 11.09 -0.49
N ARG A 53 -10.99 11.11 -1.11
CA ARG A 53 -10.85 10.83 -2.54
C ARG A 53 -11.23 9.40 -2.88
N THR A 54 -10.77 8.43 -2.09
CA THR A 54 -11.11 7.01 -2.23
C THR A 54 -12.63 6.81 -2.21
N ARG A 55 -13.36 7.46 -1.31
CA ARG A 55 -14.83 7.35 -1.27
C ARG A 55 -15.49 7.85 -2.55
N VAL A 56 -15.03 8.97 -3.09
CA VAL A 56 -15.52 9.50 -4.38
C VAL A 56 -15.21 8.52 -5.52
N ASP A 57 -13.99 7.98 -5.55
CA ASP A 57 -13.58 7.03 -6.59
C ASP A 57 -14.41 5.73 -6.51
N VAL A 58 -14.67 5.21 -5.30
CA VAL A 58 -15.55 4.04 -5.09
C VAL A 58 -16.97 4.36 -5.53
N GLU A 59 -17.52 5.52 -5.15
CA GLU A 59 -18.87 5.92 -5.57
C GLU A 59 -19.00 5.92 -7.09
N GLN A 60 -18.07 6.56 -7.81
CA GLN A 60 -18.05 6.59 -9.27
C GLN A 60 -17.97 5.20 -9.90
N ARG A 61 -17.10 4.32 -9.37
CA ARG A 61 -16.94 2.96 -9.89
C ARG A 61 -18.15 2.09 -9.57
N SER A 62 -18.81 2.34 -8.44
CA SER A 62 -20.05 1.66 -8.04
C SER A 62 -21.24 2.01 -8.94
N GLN A 63 -21.22 3.17 -9.59
CA GLN A 63 -22.22 3.54 -10.62
C GLN A 63 -22.04 2.73 -11.91
N ILE A 64 -20.80 2.31 -12.21
CA ILE A 64 -20.49 1.47 -13.39
C ILE A 64 -20.76 -0.01 -13.09
N MET A 65 -20.40 -0.47 -11.90
CA MET A 65 -20.67 -1.83 -11.43
C MET A 65 -21.21 -1.76 -10.01
N SER A 66 -22.49 -2.04 -9.84
CA SER A 66 -23.14 -1.92 -8.53
C SER A 66 -22.53 -2.88 -7.50
N LEU A 67 -22.74 -2.60 -6.21
CA LEU A 67 -22.36 -3.53 -5.12
C LEU A 67 -22.96 -4.93 -5.34
N LYS A 68 -24.22 -5.00 -5.81
CA LYS A 68 -24.87 -6.27 -6.13
C LYS A 68 -24.13 -7.04 -7.23
N ASP A 69 -23.77 -6.37 -8.32
CA ASP A 69 -23.13 -7.02 -9.47
C ASP A 69 -21.71 -7.47 -9.13
N ILE A 70 -20.93 -6.62 -8.44
CA ILE A 70 -19.57 -6.97 -8.05
C ILE A 70 -19.55 -8.11 -7.02
N THR A 71 -20.55 -8.15 -6.12
CA THR A 71 -20.72 -9.24 -5.15
C THR A 71 -20.97 -10.57 -5.86
N LEU A 72 -21.85 -10.57 -6.86
CA LEU A 72 -22.14 -11.78 -7.64
C LEU A 72 -20.88 -12.25 -8.37
N ARG A 73 -20.20 -11.35 -9.10
CA ARG A 73 -18.99 -11.71 -9.84
C ARG A 73 -17.87 -12.19 -8.92
N ALA A 74 -17.67 -11.56 -7.77
CA ALA A 74 -16.62 -11.96 -6.81
C ALA A 74 -16.83 -13.39 -6.29
N ARG A 75 -18.10 -13.80 -6.12
CA ARG A 75 -18.46 -15.16 -5.71
C ARG A 75 -18.29 -16.20 -6.83
N GLU A 76 -18.32 -15.75 -8.08
CA GLU A 76 -18.09 -16.62 -9.25
C GLU A 76 -16.59 -16.87 -9.51
N VAL A 77 -15.69 -16.20 -8.80
CA VAL A 77 -14.24 -16.43 -8.90
C VAL A 77 -13.89 -17.82 -8.35
N THR A 78 -13.62 -18.76 -9.25
CA THR A 78 -13.27 -20.15 -8.91
C THR A 78 -11.80 -20.38 -8.61
N THR A 79 -10.92 -19.45 -9.00
CA THR A 79 -9.48 -19.58 -8.73
C THR A 79 -9.22 -19.32 -7.25
N PRO A 80 -8.71 -20.29 -6.46
CA PRO A 80 -8.53 -20.11 -5.02
C PRO A 80 -7.56 -18.96 -4.70
N THR A 81 -7.64 -18.41 -3.49
CA THR A 81 -6.56 -17.57 -2.98
C THR A 81 -5.32 -18.42 -2.70
N ARG A 82 -4.17 -17.77 -2.60
CA ARG A 82 -2.86 -18.42 -2.42
C ARG A 82 -2.45 -18.60 -0.95
N GLY A 83 -3.31 -18.22 0.00
CA GLY A 83 -3.04 -18.27 1.44
C GLY A 83 -1.91 -17.33 1.86
N PHE A 84 -2.20 -16.03 1.94
CA PHE A 84 -1.21 -15.01 2.29
C PHE A 84 -0.69 -15.20 3.72
N GLY A 85 -1.60 -15.33 4.70
CA GLY A 85 -1.24 -15.56 6.09
C GLY A 85 -0.57 -16.93 6.30
N GLN A 86 -1.05 -17.96 5.58
CA GLN A 86 -0.46 -19.29 5.62
C GLN A 86 0.99 -19.31 5.12
N ALA A 87 1.28 -18.59 4.03
CA ALA A 87 2.65 -18.47 3.50
C ALA A 87 3.61 -17.85 4.52
N LEU A 88 3.16 -16.84 5.28
CA LEU A 88 3.94 -16.25 6.37
C LEU A 88 4.08 -17.21 7.57
N GLN A 89 3.00 -17.91 7.93
CA GLN A 89 3.01 -18.86 9.05
C GLN A 89 3.99 -20.01 8.85
N HIS A 90 4.17 -20.50 7.62
CA HIS A 90 5.12 -21.58 7.36
C HIS A 90 6.58 -21.19 7.70
N LEU A 91 6.94 -19.92 7.58
CA LEU A 91 8.30 -19.45 7.90
C LEU A 91 8.56 -19.32 9.40
N THR A 92 7.52 -19.08 10.20
CA THR A 92 7.69 -18.91 11.66
C THR A 92 8.11 -20.21 12.32
N ALA A 93 7.73 -21.37 11.77
CA ALA A 93 8.16 -22.68 12.23
C ALA A 93 9.70 -22.83 12.18
N ASP A 94 10.33 -22.24 11.16
CA ASP A 94 11.79 -22.25 10.95
C ASP A 94 12.49 -21.03 11.56
N ARG A 95 11.77 -20.22 12.36
CA ARG A 95 12.25 -18.96 12.95
C ARG A 95 12.78 -17.97 11.91
N GLN A 96 12.21 -17.99 10.70
CA GLN A 96 12.53 -17.06 9.64
C GLN A 96 11.53 -15.90 9.63
N VAL A 97 12.03 -14.69 9.39
CA VAL A 97 11.19 -13.51 9.16
C VAL A 97 10.88 -13.41 7.67
N GLY A 98 9.61 -13.50 7.30
CA GLY A 98 9.17 -13.39 5.91
C GLY A 98 9.31 -11.98 5.33
N LEU A 99 9.43 -11.88 4.00
CA LEU A 99 9.40 -10.60 3.29
C LEU A 99 8.11 -10.48 2.49
N ILE A 100 7.31 -9.47 2.82
CA ILE A 100 6.24 -8.96 1.96
C ILE A 100 6.86 -7.83 1.13
N ALA A 101 7.26 -8.16 -0.10
CA ALA A 101 7.94 -7.20 -0.97
C ALA A 101 6.92 -6.30 -1.67
N GLU A 102 7.04 -4.99 -1.47
CA GLU A 102 6.08 -4.01 -1.97
C GLU A 102 6.48 -3.49 -3.36
N ILE A 103 5.49 -3.44 -4.25
CA ILE A 103 5.54 -2.92 -5.61
C ILE A 103 4.79 -1.59 -5.60
N LYS A 104 5.53 -0.49 -5.77
CA LYS A 104 5.04 0.87 -5.61
C LYS A 104 5.72 1.81 -6.59
N LYS A 105 4.94 2.58 -7.36
CA LYS A 105 5.47 3.54 -8.32
C LYS A 105 5.92 4.85 -7.68
N ALA A 106 5.07 5.41 -6.81
CA ALA A 106 5.32 6.67 -6.12
C ALA A 106 4.82 6.62 -4.68
N SER A 107 5.19 7.60 -3.87
CA SER A 107 4.54 7.85 -2.58
C SER A 107 4.50 9.34 -2.24
N PRO A 108 3.55 9.80 -1.40
CA PRO A 108 3.48 11.20 -0.99
C PRO A 108 4.77 11.76 -0.40
N SER A 109 5.54 10.92 0.33
CA SER A 109 6.77 11.34 1.01
C SER A 109 8.00 11.37 0.11
N ALA A 110 8.06 10.51 -0.91
CA ALA A 110 9.27 10.28 -1.71
C ALA A 110 9.12 10.66 -3.18
N GLY A 111 7.92 11.06 -3.62
CA GLY A 111 7.61 11.27 -5.04
C GLY A 111 7.69 9.96 -5.83
N VAL A 112 8.08 10.06 -7.10
CA VAL A 112 8.29 8.90 -7.97
C VAL A 112 9.54 8.14 -7.52
N LEU A 113 9.36 6.87 -7.14
CA LEU A 113 10.45 6.01 -6.69
C LEU A 113 11.17 5.36 -7.86
N ARG A 114 10.42 4.97 -8.91
CA ARG A 114 10.95 4.28 -10.07
C ARG A 114 10.41 4.90 -11.36
N PRO A 115 11.24 5.60 -12.16
CA PRO A 115 10.81 6.21 -13.42
C PRO A 115 10.34 5.16 -14.43
N THR A 116 11.06 4.03 -14.53
CA THR A 116 10.67 2.86 -15.30
C THR A 116 9.96 1.88 -14.36
N TYR A 117 8.63 1.94 -14.35
CA TYR A 117 7.80 1.09 -13.50
C TYR A 117 7.26 -0.10 -14.30
N ASP A 118 7.87 -1.26 -14.08
CA ASP A 118 7.43 -2.57 -14.59
C ASP A 118 7.01 -3.46 -13.40
N PRO A 119 5.73 -3.49 -13.02
CA PRO A 119 5.28 -4.24 -11.86
C PRO A 119 5.50 -5.75 -12.01
N VAL A 120 5.42 -6.28 -13.24
CA VAL A 120 5.61 -7.71 -13.51
C VAL A 120 7.08 -8.09 -13.34
N GLY A 121 8.00 -7.35 -13.96
CA GLY A 121 9.43 -7.58 -13.82
C GLY A 121 9.91 -7.46 -12.37
N ILE A 122 9.38 -6.48 -11.63
CA ILE A 122 9.66 -6.31 -10.19
C ILE A 122 9.15 -7.51 -9.39
N ALA A 123 7.92 -7.96 -9.64
CA ALA A 123 7.34 -9.11 -8.94
C ALA A 123 8.15 -10.40 -9.17
N GLN A 124 8.59 -10.64 -10.40
CA GLN A 124 9.41 -11.81 -10.74
C GLN A 124 10.79 -11.73 -10.07
N ALA A 125 11.39 -10.54 -10.02
CA ALA A 125 12.65 -10.31 -9.33
C ALA A 125 12.53 -10.58 -7.82
N TYR A 126 11.44 -10.13 -7.18
CA TYR A 126 11.16 -10.41 -5.77
C TYR A 126 10.90 -11.89 -5.50
N GLN A 127 10.16 -12.57 -6.37
CA GLN A 127 9.95 -14.02 -6.26
C GLN A 127 11.28 -14.79 -6.36
N ALA A 128 12.11 -14.47 -7.35
CA ALA A 128 13.43 -15.08 -7.50
C ALA A 128 14.37 -14.75 -6.32
N ALA A 129 14.17 -13.62 -5.66
CA ALA A 129 14.92 -13.21 -4.47
C ALA A 129 14.47 -13.91 -3.18
N GLY A 130 13.35 -14.64 -3.19
CA GLY A 130 12.83 -15.33 -2.02
C GLY A 130 11.85 -14.52 -1.17
N ALA A 131 11.19 -13.49 -1.75
CA ALA A 131 10.05 -12.85 -1.08
C ALA A 131 8.94 -13.88 -0.82
N THR A 132 8.28 -13.76 0.33
CA THR A 132 7.23 -14.69 0.76
C THR A 132 5.88 -14.31 0.17
N CYS A 133 5.58 -13.02 0.17
CA CYS A 133 4.38 -12.44 -0.39
C CYS A 133 4.72 -11.15 -1.14
N LEU A 134 3.75 -10.66 -1.91
CA LEU A 134 3.82 -9.36 -2.56
C LEU A 134 2.79 -8.40 -1.96
N SER A 135 3.13 -7.13 -1.91
CA SER A 135 2.21 -6.02 -1.65
C SER A 135 2.16 -5.15 -2.89
N VAL A 136 0.98 -4.93 -3.48
CA VAL A 136 0.84 -4.13 -4.71
C VAL A 136 -0.02 -2.91 -4.40
N LEU A 137 0.55 -1.71 -4.62
CA LEU A 137 -0.18 -0.46 -4.46
C LEU A 137 -1.17 -0.27 -5.60
N THR A 138 -2.46 -0.11 -5.26
CA THR A 138 -3.51 0.14 -6.26
C THR A 138 -4.12 1.53 -6.20
N GLU A 139 -3.76 2.35 -5.21
CA GLU A 139 -4.23 3.72 -5.08
C GLU A 139 -3.63 4.61 -6.19
N GLY A 140 -4.49 5.27 -6.98
CA GLY A 140 -4.07 5.97 -8.19
C GLY A 140 -3.63 7.43 -8.00
N SER A 141 -4.21 8.16 -7.05
CA SER A 141 -4.07 9.62 -6.95
C SER A 141 -2.76 10.06 -6.32
N CYS A 142 -2.30 9.34 -5.31
CA CYS A 142 -1.12 9.66 -4.51
C CYS A 142 0.05 8.68 -4.75
N PHE A 143 -0.27 7.42 -5.08
CA PHE A 143 0.73 6.37 -5.28
C PHE A 143 0.96 5.99 -6.74
N HIS A 144 0.11 6.49 -7.66
CA HIS A 144 0.12 6.17 -9.09
C HIS A 144 0.04 4.66 -9.37
N GLY A 145 -0.66 3.93 -8.50
CA GLY A 145 -0.93 2.51 -8.64
C GLY A 145 -2.12 2.20 -9.55
N SER A 146 -2.33 0.93 -9.83
CA SER A 146 -3.46 0.44 -10.62
C SER A 146 -3.93 -0.94 -10.17
N THR A 147 -5.24 -1.18 -10.18
CA THR A 147 -5.79 -2.52 -9.98
C THR A 147 -5.38 -3.53 -11.08
N ASP A 148 -4.98 -3.04 -12.26
CA ASP A 148 -4.47 -3.90 -13.33
C ASP A 148 -3.08 -4.47 -13.00
N ASP A 149 -2.31 -3.79 -12.15
CA ASP A 149 -1.00 -4.30 -11.70
C ASP A 149 -1.18 -5.61 -10.94
N ILE A 150 -2.23 -5.75 -10.11
CA ILE A 150 -2.50 -7.01 -9.39
C ILE A 150 -2.83 -8.13 -10.38
N ARG A 151 -3.65 -7.87 -11.41
CA ARG A 151 -3.98 -8.88 -12.42
C ARG A 151 -2.73 -9.37 -13.14
N ALA A 152 -1.91 -8.44 -13.63
CA ALA A 152 -0.69 -8.75 -14.36
C ALA A 152 0.33 -9.49 -13.47
N VAL A 153 0.53 -9.04 -12.22
CA VAL A 153 1.44 -9.68 -11.26
C VAL A 153 0.95 -11.07 -10.87
N ARG A 154 -0.36 -11.27 -10.68
CA ARG A 154 -0.93 -12.58 -10.37
C ARG A 154 -0.68 -13.59 -11.47
N GLU A 155 -0.80 -13.18 -12.73
CA GLU A 155 -0.55 -14.04 -13.88
C GLU A 155 0.93 -14.45 -14.00
N ALA A 156 1.85 -13.55 -13.59
CA ALA A 156 3.29 -13.75 -13.78
C ALA A 156 4.03 -14.38 -12.59
N CYS A 157 3.49 -14.32 -11.39
CA CYS A 157 4.09 -14.83 -10.15
C CYS A 157 3.15 -15.75 -9.39
N SER A 158 3.69 -16.66 -8.58
CA SER A 158 2.93 -17.59 -7.74
C SER A 158 2.79 -17.13 -6.28
N LEU A 159 3.46 -16.04 -5.88
CA LEU A 159 3.37 -15.51 -4.52
C LEU A 159 1.95 -14.98 -4.21
N PRO A 160 1.47 -15.07 -2.95
CA PRO A 160 0.26 -14.40 -2.51
C PRO A 160 0.38 -12.88 -2.58
N ILE A 161 -0.71 -12.19 -2.92
CA ILE A 161 -0.73 -10.74 -3.16
C ILE A 161 -1.66 -10.03 -2.17
N LEU A 162 -1.09 -9.10 -1.40
CA LEU A 162 -1.82 -8.07 -0.67
C LEU A 162 -2.18 -6.93 -1.63
N ARG A 163 -3.46 -6.57 -1.67
CA ARG A 163 -3.89 -5.27 -2.22
C ARG A 163 -3.60 -4.19 -1.18
N LYS A 164 -2.58 -3.38 -1.44
CA LYS A 164 -2.25 -2.21 -0.61
C LYS A 164 -3.02 -1.00 -1.15
N ASP A 165 -4.09 -0.66 -0.46
CA ASP A 165 -5.00 0.44 -0.81
C ASP A 165 -5.74 0.90 0.45
N PHE A 166 -6.46 2.00 0.35
CA PHE A 166 -7.35 2.47 1.41
C PHE A 166 -8.70 1.78 1.24
N ILE A 167 -8.91 0.63 1.89
CA ILE A 167 -10.17 -0.11 1.82
C ILE A 167 -11.13 0.45 2.85
N LEU A 168 -12.18 1.13 2.37
CA LEU A 168 -13.16 1.86 3.18
C LEU A 168 -14.60 1.38 2.98
N ASP A 169 -14.84 0.56 1.95
CA ASP A 169 -16.18 0.16 1.52
C ASP A 169 -16.23 -1.34 1.11
N PRO A 170 -17.32 -2.06 1.41
CA PRO A 170 -17.57 -3.44 0.96
C PRO A 170 -17.30 -3.69 -0.53
N TRP A 171 -17.62 -2.73 -1.39
CA TRP A 171 -17.41 -2.82 -2.82
C TRP A 171 -15.93 -3.08 -3.16
N GLN A 172 -15.00 -2.42 -2.46
CA GLN A 172 -13.57 -2.60 -2.67
C GLN A 172 -13.10 -4.00 -2.24
N VAL A 173 -13.74 -4.63 -1.25
CA VAL A 173 -13.39 -6.00 -0.83
C VAL A 173 -13.76 -6.98 -1.94
N HIS A 174 -14.98 -6.87 -2.49
CA HIS A 174 -15.40 -7.69 -3.64
C HIS A 174 -14.53 -7.47 -4.88
N GLU A 175 -14.17 -6.21 -5.14
CA GLU A 175 -13.21 -5.89 -6.19
C GLU A 175 -11.86 -6.58 -5.98
N SER A 176 -11.33 -6.54 -4.76
CA SER A 176 -10.03 -7.13 -4.44
C SER A 176 -9.99 -8.62 -4.80
N ARG A 177 -11.08 -9.33 -4.50
CA ARG A 177 -11.23 -10.73 -4.90
C ARG A 177 -11.26 -10.91 -6.43
N LEU A 178 -12.01 -10.05 -7.13
CA LEU A 178 -12.12 -10.10 -8.59
C LEU A 178 -10.81 -9.84 -9.33
N ILE A 179 -9.98 -8.96 -8.80
CA ILE A 179 -8.69 -8.64 -9.41
C ILE A 179 -7.59 -9.64 -9.03
N GLY A 180 -7.91 -10.59 -8.15
CA GLY A 180 -7.01 -11.68 -7.77
C GLY A 180 -6.11 -11.38 -6.57
N ALA A 181 -6.50 -10.44 -5.70
CA ALA A 181 -5.85 -10.28 -4.41
C ALA A 181 -6.12 -11.51 -3.52
N ASP A 182 -5.14 -11.88 -2.71
CA ASP A 182 -5.22 -12.94 -1.72
C ASP A 182 -5.38 -12.37 -0.30
N CYS A 183 -5.04 -11.08 -0.12
CA CYS A 183 -5.14 -10.35 1.14
C CYS A 183 -5.54 -8.89 0.90
N ILE A 184 -6.25 -8.27 1.84
CA ILE A 184 -6.55 -6.83 1.84
C ILE A 184 -5.94 -6.12 3.06
N LEU A 185 -5.70 -4.82 2.92
CA LEU A 185 -5.26 -3.94 4.01
C LEU A 185 -6.45 -3.23 4.65
N LEU A 186 -6.54 -3.26 5.98
CA LEU A 186 -7.46 -2.40 6.75
C LEU A 186 -6.65 -1.53 7.71
N ILE A 187 -6.83 -0.20 7.63
CA ILE A 187 -6.06 0.76 8.44
C ILE A 187 -6.93 1.25 9.60
N MET A 188 -6.54 0.95 10.85
CA MET A 188 -7.35 1.30 12.03
C MET A 188 -7.47 2.80 12.28
N ALA A 189 -6.53 3.60 11.77
CA ALA A 189 -6.59 5.05 11.75
C ALA A 189 -7.70 5.60 10.84
N ALA A 190 -8.16 4.81 9.85
CA ALA A 190 -9.15 5.21 8.85
C ALA A 190 -10.55 4.60 9.07
N LEU A 191 -10.67 3.64 9.99
CA LEU A 191 -11.87 2.82 10.16
C LEU A 191 -12.32 2.79 11.64
N THR A 192 -13.63 2.76 11.83
CA THR A 192 -14.22 2.34 13.10
C THR A 192 -14.13 0.82 13.26
N GLU A 193 -14.26 0.31 14.48
CA GLU A 193 -14.26 -1.15 14.73
C GLU A 193 -15.40 -1.86 14.01
N THR A 194 -16.58 -1.24 13.95
CA THR A 194 -17.74 -1.80 13.23
C THR A 194 -17.44 -1.94 11.74
N GLN A 195 -16.87 -0.90 11.11
CA GLN A 195 -16.48 -0.96 9.70
C GLN A 195 -15.40 -2.02 9.47
N ALA A 196 -14.34 -2.05 10.29
CA ALA A 196 -13.27 -3.03 10.14
C ALA A 196 -13.80 -4.47 10.29
N SER A 197 -14.67 -4.73 11.27
CA SER A 197 -15.31 -6.03 11.49
C SER A 197 -16.18 -6.47 10.31
N GLU A 198 -16.96 -5.56 9.73
CA GLU A 198 -17.76 -5.83 8.53
C GLU A 198 -16.87 -6.22 7.34
N LEU A 199 -15.82 -5.43 7.06
CA LEU A 199 -14.90 -5.68 5.95
C LEU A 199 -14.13 -6.99 6.14
N ILE A 200 -13.73 -7.33 7.37
CA ILE A 200 -13.13 -8.63 7.71
C ILE A 200 -14.09 -9.78 7.41
N GLY A 201 -15.35 -9.66 7.83
CA GLY A 201 -16.37 -10.68 7.57
C GLY A 201 -16.56 -10.94 6.08
N ILE A 202 -16.57 -9.88 5.26
CA ILE A 202 -16.68 -10.00 3.80
C ILE A 202 -15.43 -10.66 3.21
N ALA A 203 -14.24 -10.21 3.58
CA ALA A 203 -12.98 -10.75 3.06
C ALA A 203 -12.83 -12.25 3.34
N ARG A 204 -13.13 -12.66 4.58
CA ARG A 204 -13.15 -14.08 4.98
C ARG A 204 -14.18 -14.90 4.21
N GLY A 205 -15.37 -14.34 3.99
CA GLY A 205 -16.40 -14.98 3.14
C GLY A 205 -15.98 -15.14 1.68
N LEU A 206 -14.93 -14.43 1.24
CA LEU A 206 -14.33 -14.51 -0.09
C LEU A 206 -12.97 -15.23 -0.08
N ASP A 207 -12.62 -15.90 1.03
CA ASP A 207 -11.37 -16.66 1.22
C ASP A 207 -10.09 -15.79 1.14
N MET A 208 -10.21 -14.49 1.42
CA MET A 208 -9.06 -13.57 1.50
C MET A 208 -8.63 -13.35 2.95
N ASP A 209 -7.31 -13.24 3.15
CA ASP A 209 -6.72 -12.78 4.41
C ASP A 209 -6.90 -11.27 4.59
N VAL A 210 -6.69 -10.78 5.82
CA VAL A 210 -6.79 -9.36 6.16
C VAL A 210 -5.63 -8.93 7.02
N LEU A 211 -4.78 -8.04 6.51
CA LEU A 211 -3.74 -7.35 7.29
C LEU A 211 -4.34 -6.10 7.94
N VAL A 212 -4.44 -6.08 9.26
CA VAL A 212 -4.92 -4.92 10.01
C VAL A 212 -3.74 -4.07 10.46
N GLU A 213 -3.62 -2.88 9.88
CA GLU A 213 -2.53 -1.92 10.13
C GLU A 213 -2.85 -0.99 11.32
N VAL A 214 -1.89 -0.88 12.24
CA VAL A 214 -1.95 -0.05 13.46
C VAL A 214 -0.68 0.78 13.63
N HIS A 215 -0.80 1.91 14.33
CA HIS A 215 0.30 2.87 14.54
C HIS A 215 0.63 3.14 16.01
N ASP A 216 -0.29 2.81 16.92
CA ASP A 216 -0.14 3.03 18.35
C ASP A 216 -0.87 1.95 19.17
N ALA A 217 -0.73 2.03 20.49
CA ALA A 217 -1.32 1.06 21.41
C ALA A 217 -2.85 1.10 21.43
N ASP A 218 -3.47 2.25 21.16
CA ASP A 218 -4.93 2.38 21.14
C ASP A 218 -5.50 1.69 19.90
N GLU A 219 -4.91 1.94 18.73
CA GLU A 219 -5.23 1.23 17.49
C GLU A 219 -4.98 -0.27 17.62
N LEU A 220 -3.87 -0.68 18.25
CA LEU A 220 -3.58 -2.09 18.53
C LEU A 220 -4.67 -2.72 19.39
N ASN A 221 -5.03 -2.11 20.53
CA ASN A 221 -6.07 -2.64 21.41
C ASN A 221 -7.40 -2.87 20.67
N ARG A 222 -7.78 -1.95 19.79
CA ARG A 222 -8.97 -2.07 18.94
C ARG A 222 -8.82 -3.21 17.92
N ALA A 223 -7.65 -3.34 17.29
CA ALA A 223 -7.36 -4.41 16.33
C ALA A 223 -7.37 -5.79 16.99
N LEU A 224 -6.92 -5.92 18.24
CA LEU A 224 -6.94 -7.18 19.01
C LEU A 224 -8.35 -7.67 19.34
N ALA A 225 -9.38 -6.83 19.24
CA ALA A 225 -10.77 -7.23 19.36
C ALA A 225 -11.37 -7.79 18.05
N LEU A 226 -10.65 -7.65 16.93
CA LEU A 226 -11.09 -8.12 15.61
C LEU A 226 -10.67 -9.57 15.36
N ASP A 227 -11.45 -10.25 14.52
CA ASP A 227 -11.23 -11.63 14.10
C ASP A 227 -10.22 -11.70 12.92
N THR A 228 -9.01 -11.21 13.20
CA THR A 228 -7.85 -11.25 12.28
C THR A 228 -6.66 -11.98 12.90
N SER A 229 -5.92 -12.70 12.06
CA SER A 229 -4.67 -13.36 12.39
C SER A 229 -3.43 -12.55 12.00
N LEU A 230 -3.57 -11.44 11.26
CA LEU A 230 -2.46 -10.63 10.77
C LEU A 230 -2.56 -9.19 11.31
N ILE A 231 -1.53 -8.78 12.05
CA ILE A 231 -1.39 -7.41 12.59
C ILE A 231 -0.18 -6.74 11.94
N GLY A 232 -0.41 -5.67 11.21
CA GLY A 232 0.62 -4.80 10.65
C GLY A 232 0.92 -3.66 11.62
N ILE A 233 2.17 -3.55 12.07
CA ILE A 233 2.63 -2.43 12.89
C ILE A 233 3.42 -1.49 11.99
N ASN A 234 2.85 -0.31 11.72
CA ASN A 234 3.47 0.66 10.84
C ASN A 234 4.37 1.63 11.62
N ASN A 235 5.68 1.52 11.39
CA ASN A 235 6.71 2.34 12.02
C ASN A 235 6.70 3.79 11.56
N ARG A 236 5.91 4.13 10.52
CA ARG A 236 5.76 5.50 10.04
C ARG A 236 4.59 6.17 10.75
N ASN A 237 4.90 7.16 11.57
CA ASN A 237 3.86 8.00 12.15
C ASN A 237 3.18 8.84 11.06
N LEU A 238 1.87 8.65 10.87
CA LEU A 238 1.11 9.35 9.81
C LEU A 238 1.02 10.87 10.00
N ARG A 239 1.21 11.38 11.22
CA ARG A 239 1.18 12.82 11.52
C ARG A 239 2.53 13.49 11.26
N THR A 240 3.62 12.86 11.71
CA THR A 240 4.97 13.46 11.62
C THR A 240 5.77 12.99 10.42
N LEU A 241 5.37 11.88 9.78
CA LEU A 241 6.11 11.13 8.77
C LEU A 241 7.47 10.57 9.24
N LYS A 242 7.81 10.76 10.52
CA LYS A 242 8.98 10.11 11.11
C LYS A 242 8.74 8.60 11.07
N THR A 243 9.73 7.89 10.55
CA THR A 243 9.73 6.43 10.53
C THR A 243 10.76 5.94 11.55
N ASP A 244 10.32 5.10 12.49
CA ASP A 244 11.15 4.60 13.59
C ASP A 244 10.73 3.17 13.95
N ILE A 245 11.64 2.20 13.82
CA ILE A 245 11.32 0.78 14.09
C ILE A 245 10.97 0.53 15.56
N GLN A 246 11.28 1.50 16.44
CA GLN A 246 10.91 1.45 17.85
C GLN A 246 9.41 1.20 18.05
N THR A 247 8.54 1.69 17.16
CA THR A 247 7.09 1.40 17.23
C THR A 247 6.80 -0.10 17.20
N THR A 248 7.46 -0.85 16.31
CA THR A 248 7.35 -2.32 16.31
C THR A 248 7.95 -2.92 17.57
N LEU A 249 9.13 -2.44 18.02
CA LEU A 249 9.79 -2.96 19.23
C LEU A 249 8.93 -2.81 20.48
N ASP A 250 8.13 -1.74 20.56
CA ASP A 250 7.25 -1.46 21.69
C ASP A 250 5.92 -2.23 21.60
N LEU A 251 5.34 -2.33 20.39
CA LEU A 251 3.98 -2.88 20.20
C LEU A 251 3.95 -4.39 19.94
N ALA A 252 4.94 -4.96 19.24
CA ALA A 252 4.95 -6.39 18.91
C ALA A 252 4.86 -7.30 20.16
N PRO A 253 5.54 -7.01 21.29
CA PRO A 253 5.41 -7.80 22.52
C PRO A 253 4.01 -7.79 23.15
N MET A 254 3.16 -6.84 22.77
CA MET A 254 1.77 -6.75 23.24
C MET A 254 0.81 -7.62 22.41
N VAL A 255 1.24 -8.11 21.24
CA VAL A 255 0.42 -8.93 20.36
C VAL A 255 0.38 -10.37 20.88
N PRO A 256 -0.82 -10.96 21.09
CA PRO A 256 -0.95 -12.35 21.49
C PRO A 256 -0.31 -13.32 20.46
N PRO A 257 0.25 -14.46 20.91
CA PRO A 257 1.04 -15.36 20.07
C PRO A 257 0.23 -16.15 19.04
N ASP A 258 -1.10 -16.07 19.06
CA ASP A 258 -2.00 -16.65 18.06
C ASP A 258 -2.14 -15.78 16.79
N ARG A 259 -1.45 -14.63 16.74
CA ARG A 259 -1.42 -13.72 15.59
C ARG A 259 -0.01 -13.57 15.04
N LEU A 260 0.08 -13.35 13.74
CA LEU A 260 1.32 -13.01 13.05
C LEU A 260 1.49 -11.50 13.02
N VAL A 261 2.67 -11.04 13.41
CA VAL A 261 3.05 -9.62 13.39
C VAL A 261 3.83 -9.32 12.11
N VAL A 262 3.45 -8.26 11.42
CA VAL A 262 4.15 -7.70 10.26
C VAL A 262 4.69 -6.33 10.64
N SER A 263 6.01 -6.12 10.59
CA SER A 263 6.59 -4.79 10.77
C SER A 263 6.64 -4.04 9.44
N GLU A 264 6.07 -2.84 9.38
CA GLU A 264 5.99 -2.05 8.15
C GLU A 264 6.78 -0.75 8.26
N SER A 265 7.39 -0.32 7.15
CA SER A 265 8.20 0.90 7.06
C SER A 265 9.50 0.86 7.87
N GLY A 266 10.53 1.56 7.40
CA GLY A 266 11.76 1.79 8.18
C GLY A 266 12.80 0.67 8.16
N ILE A 267 12.44 -0.53 7.70
CA ILE A 267 13.37 -1.66 7.53
C ILE A 267 14.25 -1.42 6.30
N LYS A 268 15.57 -1.31 6.51
CA LYS A 268 16.54 -1.02 5.44
C LYS A 268 17.63 -2.07 5.32
N THR A 269 17.95 -2.73 6.42
CA THR A 269 19.07 -3.67 6.52
C THR A 269 18.61 -5.01 7.08
N GLN A 270 19.43 -6.04 6.88
CA GLN A 270 19.20 -7.35 7.51
C GLN A 270 19.18 -7.23 9.04
N ASP A 271 20.02 -6.36 9.62
CA ASP A 271 20.01 -6.11 11.07
C ASP A 271 18.68 -5.55 11.56
N ASP A 272 18.03 -4.68 10.78
CA ASP A 272 16.70 -4.17 11.13
C ASP A 272 15.65 -5.29 11.11
N LEU A 273 15.70 -6.16 10.10
CA LEU A 273 14.84 -7.34 9.96
C LEU A 273 15.02 -8.30 11.14
N LEU A 274 16.27 -8.56 11.55
CA LEU A 274 16.58 -9.42 12.68
C LEU A 274 16.07 -8.82 14.00
N LYS A 275 16.28 -7.51 14.23
CA LYS A 275 15.81 -6.82 15.45
C LYS A 275 14.29 -6.89 15.61
N VAL A 276 13.52 -6.68 14.56
CA VAL A 276 12.06 -6.81 14.65
C VAL A 276 11.63 -8.27 14.81
N GLY A 277 12.37 -9.21 14.23
CA GLY A 277 12.18 -10.65 14.45
C GLY A 277 12.38 -11.06 15.90
N GLU A 278 13.38 -10.50 16.60
CA GLU A 278 13.66 -10.77 18.02
C GLU A 278 12.50 -10.41 18.96
N VAL A 279 11.67 -9.42 18.59
CA VAL A 279 10.47 -9.01 19.35
C VAL A 279 9.18 -9.67 18.86
N GLY A 280 9.27 -10.66 17.97
CA GLY A 280 8.13 -11.46 17.52
C GLY A 280 7.54 -11.09 16.17
N ALA A 281 8.14 -10.17 15.40
CA ALA A 281 7.71 -9.94 14.02
C ALA A 281 7.93 -11.22 13.17
N SER A 282 6.85 -11.72 12.59
CA SER A 282 6.84 -12.88 11.70
C SER A 282 7.23 -12.50 10.27
N ALA A 283 7.01 -11.24 9.90
CA ALA A 283 7.37 -10.72 8.59
C ALA A 283 7.68 -9.22 8.63
N VAL A 284 8.29 -8.74 7.55
CA VAL A 284 8.46 -7.32 7.26
C VAL A 284 7.78 -6.97 5.94
N LEU A 285 7.17 -5.78 5.86
CA LEU A 285 6.67 -5.20 4.62
C LEU A 285 7.61 -4.08 4.16
N VAL A 286 8.28 -4.28 3.03
CA VAL A 286 9.35 -3.40 2.57
C VAL A 286 9.17 -3.04 1.10
N GLY A 287 9.18 -1.74 0.80
CA GLY A 287 9.05 -1.21 -0.56
C GLY A 287 10.12 -0.21 -0.91
N GLU A 288 10.11 0.96 -0.26
CA GLU A 288 10.91 2.12 -0.66
C GLU A 288 12.43 1.82 -0.74
N SER A 289 13.00 1.12 0.24
CA SER A 289 14.43 0.78 0.25
C SER A 289 14.82 -0.18 -0.88
N LEU A 290 13.94 -1.09 -1.27
CA LEU A 290 14.18 -2.05 -2.36
C LEU A 290 14.02 -1.38 -3.73
N LEU A 291 12.98 -0.55 -3.88
CA LEU A 291 12.63 0.06 -5.16
C LEU A 291 13.54 1.20 -5.60
N ARG A 292 14.29 1.81 -4.67
CA ARG A 292 15.31 2.83 -4.96
C ARG A 292 16.58 2.25 -5.56
N GLU A 293 16.81 0.95 -5.42
CA GLU A 293 17.97 0.27 -5.98
C GLU A 293 17.72 -0.08 -7.47
N ASP A 294 18.81 -0.11 -8.23
CA ASP A 294 18.77 -0.46 -9.65
C ASP A 294 18.19 -1.86 -9.87
N ASP A 295 18.56 -2.82 -9.01
CA ASP A 295 18.02 -4.19 -8.99
C ASP A 295 17.29 -4.46 -7.64
N PRO A 296 15.94 -4.40 -7.62
CA PRO A 296 15.15 -4.68 -6.44
C PRO A 296 15.27 -6.13 -5.95
N GLY A 297 15.51 -7.08 -6.87
CA GLY A 297 15.71 -8.48 -6.52
C GLY A 297 17.04 -8.68 -5.80
N ALA A 298 18.11 -8.01 -6.24
CA ALA A 298 19.38 -8.00 -5.52
C ALA A 298 19.25 -7.31 -4.15
N ALA A 299 18.52 -6.20 -4.06
CA ALA A 299 18.24 -5.53 -2.79
C ALA A 299 17.46 -6.43 -1.82
N ALA A 300 16.44 -7.14 -2.31
CA ALA A 300 15.65 -8.09 -1.51
C ALA A 300 16.50 -9.28 -1.03
N ARG A 301 17.37 -9.84 -1.89
CA ARG A 301 18.33 -10.89 -1.49
C ARG A 301 19.24 -10.42 -0.36
N ARG A 302 19.83 -9.23 -0.47
CA ARG A 302 20.68 -8.65 0.59
C ARG A 302 19.91 -8.46 1.89
N LEU A 303 18.67 -7.97 1.83
CA LEU A 303 17.82 -7.80 3.01
C LEU A 303 17.55 -9.13 3.72
N LEU A 304 17.29 -10.20 2.94
CA LEU A 304 17.06 -11.56 3.44
C LEU A 304 18.34 -12.28 3.86
N GLY A 305 19.53 -11.69 3.62
CA GLY A 305 20.82 -12.33 3.92
C GLY A 305 21.25 -13.38 2.90
N PHE A 306 20.64 -13.41 1.71
CA PHE A 306 21.07 -14.26 0.61
C PHE A 306 22.22 -13.59 -0.15
N THR A 307 23.22 -14.40 -0.52
CA THR A 307 24.41 -13.98 -1.27
C THR A 307 24.20 -14.08 -2.77
#